data_AF-A0A1C5UGA0-F1
#
_entry.id   AF-A0A1C5UGA0-F1
#
_cell.length_a   1.000
_cell.length_b   1.000
_cell.length_c   1.000
_cell.angle_alpha   90.00
_cell.angle_beta   90.00
_cell.angle_gamma   90.00
#
_symmetry.space_group_name_H-M   'P 1'
#
loop_
_entity.id
_entity.type
_entity.pdbx_description
1 polymer ?
#
loop_
_entity_poly.entity_id
_entity_poly.type
_entity_poly.pdbx_seq_one_letter_code
_entity_poly.pdbx_strand_id
1 'polypeptide(L)'
;MIETPSIQWFPGHMAKTRRLIQESLKLVDLVLEITDARIPQSSRNPELDKWVQNKPRMILLNKADSADAAVTAQWLEYYRERGITALACDCRSGKGLNRFLPAVKELLADVMKRRRKKGLVGGAVRIMIVGIPNVGKSSFINRMAGSKRAKVEDRPGVTRGRQWVSIGTDMELLDMPGVLWPKFEDPAVGEKLAFTGAVKDDVIDIELLAMRLLGYLRREYPHTIEERYKLAGTGYQELDEFGLLELVGRKRGMLVSGGEVNTERAAITVMDEYRSGKLGKITFDRPPKSEVSE
;
A
#
# COMPACT_ATOMS: atom_id res chain seq x y z
N MET A 1 20.24 -14.03 -15.72
CA MET A 1 19.41 -12.99 -15.05
C MET A 1 18.09 -12.96 -15.77
N ILE A 2 16.99 -13.32 -15.10
CA ILE A 2 15.65 -13.28 -15.71
C ILE A 2 15.22 -11.80 -15.79
N GLU A 3 14.94 -11.29 -16.98
CA GLU A 3 14.54 -9.89 -17.19
C GLU A 3 13.25 -9.57 -16.40
N THR A 4 13.22 -8.38 -15.77
CA THR A 4 12.04 -7.93 -15.02
C THR A 4 10.99 -7.43 -16.00
N PRO A 5 9.77 -8.00 -16.02
CA PRO A 5 8.74 -7.59 -16.96
C PRO A 5 8.38 -6.12 -16.76
N SER A 6 8.30 -5.37 -17.86
CA SER A 6 7.89 -3.96 -17.82
C SER A 6 6.37 -3.88 -17.61
N ILE A 7 5.95 -3.63 -16.37
CA ILE A 7 4.54 -3.38 -16.07
C ILE A 7 4.20 -1.96 -16.55
N GLN A 8 3.39 -1.83 -17.60
CA GLN A 8 2.92 -0.53 -18.11
C GLN A 8 1.47 -0.27 -17.71
N TRP A 9 1.20 0.90 -17.13
CA TRP A 9 -0.15 1.32 -16.78
C TRP A 9 -0.65 2.43 -17.72
N PHE A 10 -1.92 2.35 -18.14
CA PHE A 10 -2.46 3.12 -19.26
C PHE A 10 -2.32 4.66 -19.11
N PRO A 11 -1.64 5.36 -20.05
CA PRO A 11 -1.38 6.81 -19.98
C PRO A 11 -2.62 7.71 -19.95
N GLY A 12 -3.71 7.33 -20.65
CA GLY A 12 -4.92 8.15 -20.73
C GLY A 12 -5.64 8.35 -19.38
N HIS A 13 -5.59 7.33 -18.51
CA HIS A 13 -6.15 7.42 -17.16
C HIS A 13 -5.36 8.37 -16.25
N MET A 14 -4.07 8.59 -16.53
CA MET A 14 -3.21 9.48 -15.74
C MET A 14 -3.53 10.95 -15.92
N ALA A 15 -3.68 11.42 -17.16
CA ALA A 15 -4.00 12.82 -17.42
C ALA A 15 -5.33 13.22 -16.76
N LYS A 16 -6.35 12.35 -16.86
CA LYS A 16 -7.65 12.55 -16.22
C LYS A 16 -7.53 12.60 -14.69
N THR A 17 -6.76 11.68 -14.11
CA THR A 17 -6.59 11.63 -12.65
C THR A 17 -5.81 12.83 -12.14
N ARG A 18 -4.70 13.18 -12.79
CA ARG A 18 -3.91 14.37 -12.42
C ARG A 18 -4.80 15.61 -12.36
N ARG A 19 -5.62 15.84 -13.39
CA ARG A 19 -6.60 16.94 -13.42
C ARG A 19 -7.58 16.83 -12.23
N LEU A 20 -8.14 15.65 -12.00
CA LEU A 20 -9.07 15.43 -10.89
C LEU A 20 -8.44 15.71 -9.52
N ILE A 21 -7.20 15.26 -9.28
CA ILE A 21 -6.44 15.54 -8.05
C ILE A 21 -6.21 17.05 -7.91
N GLN A 22 -5.70 17.71 -8.95
CA GLN A 22 -5.38 19.14 -8.92
C GLN A 22 -6.61 20.02 -8.64
N GLU A 23 -7.75 19.70 -9.24
CA GLU A 23 -9.00 20.41 -8.96
C GLU A 23 -9.53 20.13 -7.55
N SER A 24 -9.36 18.89 -7.07
CA SER A 24 -9.82 18.47 -5.74
C SER A 24 -8.96 19.06 -4.61
N LEU A 25 -7.67 19.32 -4.84
CA LEU A 25 -6.78 20.00 -3.89
C LEU A 25 -7.30 21.37 -3.44
N LYS A 26 -8.09 22.05 -4.28
CA LYS A 26 -8.71 23.34 -3.93
C LYS A 26 -9.87 23.18 -2.93
N LEU A 27 -10.43 21.98 -2.82
CA LEU A 27 -11.61 21.69 -2.01
C LEU A 27 -11.29 21.09 -0.63
N VAL A 28 -10.04 20.65 -0.42
CA VAL A 28 -9.62 19.94 0.79
C VAL A 28 -8.58 20.71 1.60
N ASP A 29 -8.49 20.35 2.88
CA ASP A 29 -7.56 20.90 3.86
C ASP A 29 -6.31 20.05 3.99
N LEU A 30 -6.46 18.74 3.78
CA LEU A 30 -5.42 17.73 3.96
C LEU A 30 -5.47 16.72 2.81
N VAL A 31 -4.30 16.24 2.41
CA VAL A 31 -4.15 15.02 1.60
C VAL A 31 -3.72 13.86 2.50
N LEU A 32 -4.52 12.80 2.55
CA LEU A 32 -4.15 11.54 3.15
C LEU A 32 -3.64 10.59 2.07
N GLU A 33 -2.33 10.37 2.03
CA GLU A 33 -1.73 9.34 1.18
C GLU A 33 -1.75 8.00 1.91
N ILE A 34 -2.48 7.03 1.39
CA ILE A 34 -2.47 5.67 1.91
C ILE A 34 -1.47 4.84 1.11
N THR A 35 -0.51 4.25 1.81
CA THR A 35 0.55 3.38 1.28
C THR A 35 0.42 1.97 1.86
N ASP A 36 1.08 0.98 1.24
CA ASP A 36 1.14 -0.39 1.76
C ASP A 36 2.39 -0.52 2.65
N ALA A 37 2.22 -0.87 3.92
CA ALA A 37 3.30 -0.98 4.91
C ALA A 37 4.37 -2.01 4.53
N ARG A 38 4.06 -2.94 3.62
CA ARG A 38 5.00 -3.94 3.08
C ARG A 38 5.93 -3.32 2.03
N ILE A 39 5.53 -2.20 1.41
CA ILE A 39 6.28 -1.46 0.40
C ILE A 39 6.09 0.07 0.55
N PRO A 40 6.48 0.69 1.69
CA PRO A 40 6.07 2.05 1.99
C PRO A 40 6.53 3.10 0.97
N GLN A 41 7.62 2.85 0.23
CA GLN A 41 8.12 3.76 -0.80
C GLN A 41 7.65 3.36 -2.20
N SER A 42 7.71 2.08 -2.55
CA SER A 42 7.33 1.57 -3.87
C SER A 42 5.83 1.67 -4.12
N SER A 43 5.00 1.81 -3.07
CA SER A 43 3.56 2.09 -3.20
C SER A 43 3.18 3.57 -3.25
N ARG A 44 4.17 4.49 -3.24
CA ARG A 44 3.94 5.93 -3.38
C ARG A 44 4.00 6.33 -4.84
N ASN A 45 3.09 7.19 -5.25
CA ASN A 45 3.15 7.77 -6.59
C ASN A 45 4.22 8.89 -6.60
N PRO A 46 5.32 8.76 -7.36
CA PRO A 46 6.40 9.74 -7.37
C PRO A 46 5.97 11.12 -7.88
N GLU A 47 4.89 11.18 -8.67
CA GLU A 47 4.34 12.43 -9.18
C GLU A 47 3.46 13.16 -8.16
N LEU A 48 3.03 12.49 -7.08
CA LEU A 48 2.11 13.10 -6.12
C LEU A 48 2.74 14.30 -5.42
N ASP A 49 4.03 14.24 -5.12
CA ASP A 49 4.75 15.33 -4.45
C ASP A 49 4.70 16.62 -5.29
N LYS A 50 4.81 16.49 -6.62
CA LYS A 50 4.68 17.61 -7.57
C LYS A 50 3.25 18.17 -7.62
N TRP A 51 2.24 17.32 -7.41
CA TRP A 51 0.84 17.72 -7.52
C TRP A 51 0.30 18.34 -6.23
N VAL A 52 0.67 17.79 -5.07
CA VAL A 52 0.17 18.21 -3.74
C VAL A 52 0.80 19.54 -3.30
N GLN A 53 2.03 19.82 -3.75
CA GLN A 53 2.76 21.07 -3.46
C GLN A 53 2.76 21.37 -1.95
N ASN A 54 2.23 22.53 -1.55
CA ASN A 54 2.24 23.00 -0.16
C ASN A 54 1.01 22.56 0.66
N LYS A 55 0.11 21.74 0.10
CA LYS A 55 -1.05 21.26 0.85
C LYS A 55 -0.56 20.35 1.98
N PRO A 56 -1.03 20.52 3.23
CA PRO A 56 -0.71 19.60 4.31
C PRO A 56 -0.97 18.15 3.88
N ARG A 57 -0.03 17.26 4.21
CA ARG A 57 -0.08 15.85 3.84
C ARG A 57 0.24 14.99 5.03
N MET A 58 -0.46 13.86 5.10
CA MET A 58 -0.22 12.79 6.05
C MET A 58 -0.10 11.47 5.28
N ILE A 59 0.85 10.62 5.69
CA ILE A 59 1.01 9.27 5.14
C ILE A 59 0.39 8.25 6.09
N LEU A 60 -0.35 7.29 5.56
CA LEU A 60 -0.94 6.18 6.30
C LEU A 60 -0.43 4.85 5.74
N LEU A 61 0.48 4.21 6.46
CA LEU A 61 1.06 2.90 6.15
C LEU A 61 0.04 1.83 6.55
N ASN A 62 -0.83 1.45 5.62
CA ASN A 62 -1.87 0.46 5.82
C ASN A 62 -1.34 -0.98 5.68
N LYS A 63 -2.09 -1.98 6.16
CA LYS A 63 -1.71 -3.41 6.19
C LYS A 63 -0.49 -3.69 7.06
N ALA A 64 -0.31 -2.90 8.13
CA ALA A 64 0.77 -3.09 9.09
C ALA A 64 0.68 -4.42 9.87
N ASP A 65 -0.46 -5.13 9.79
CA ASP A 65 -0.63 -6.49 10.31
C ASP A 65 0.19 -7.53 9.53
N SER A 66 0.46 -7.29 8.24
CA SER A 66 1.23 -8.17 7.35
C SER A 66 2.64 -7.65 7.04
N ALA A 67 3.04 -6.52 7.62
CA ALA A 67 4.34 -5.89 7.41
C ALA A 67 5.29 -6.15 8.59
N ASP A 68 6.59 -6.20 8.32
CA ASP A 68 7.62 -6.30 9.36
C ASP A 68 7.52 -5.09 10.29
N ALA A 69 7.31 -5.34 11.59
CA ALA A 69 7.07 -4.29 12.57
C ALA A 69 8.32 -3.43 12.82
N ALA A 70 9.51 -4.02 12.79
CA ALA A 70 10.77 -3.29 12.99
C ALA A 70 11.03 -2.36 11.80
N VAL A 71 10.80 -2.85 10.57
CA VAL A 71 10.95 -2.04 9.35
C VAL A 71 9.90 -0.95 9.26
N THR A 72 8.65 -1.27 9.65
CA THR A 72 7.59 -0.27 9.73
C THR A 72 7.95 0.86 10.70
N ALA A 73 8.55 0.54 11.85
CA ALA A 73 9.03 1.55 12.80
C ALA A 73 10.15 2.42 12.20
N GLN A 74 11.09 1.83 11.47
CA GLN A 74 12.15 2.57 10.76
C GLN A 74 11.57 3.53 9.71
N TRP A 75 10.53 3.13 8.97
CA TRP A 75 9.84 4.01 8.03
C TRP A 75 9.10 5.17 8.70
N LEU A 76 8.45 4.92 9.84
CA LEU A 76 7.80 5.99 10.61
C LEU A 76 8.83 7.02 11.10
N GLU A 77 9.99 6.56 11.55
CA GLU A 77 11.11 7.44 11.93
C GLU A 77 11.63 8.23 10.73
N TYR A 78 11.89 7.55 9.61
CA TYR A 78 12.35 8.18 8.36
C TYR A 78 11.45 9.32 7.89
N TYR A 79 10.12 9.15 8.00
CA TYR A 79 9.16 10.22 7.68
C TYR A 79 9.17 11.33 8.73
N ARG A 80 9.26 10.98 10.02
CA ARG A 80 9.31 11.95 11.12
C ARG A 80 10.51 12.89 11.00
N GLU A 81 11.71 12.37 10.72
CA GLU A 81 12.93 13.17 10.51
C GLU A 81 12.80 14.17 9.36
N ARG A 82 11.94 13.89 8.38
CA ARG A 82 11.64 14.76 7.24
C ARG A 82 10.44 15.68 7.46
N GLY A 83 9.91 15.73 8.68
CA GLY A 83 8.73 16.53 9.02
C GLY A 83 7.43 16.02 8.39
N ILE A 84 7.40 14.77 7.91
CA ILE A 84 6.22 14.16 7.31
C ILE A 84 5.46 13.39 8.40
N THR A 85 4.21 13.78 8.65
CA THR A 85 3.36 13.03 9.59
C THR A 85 2.97 11.69 8.98
N ALA A 86 3.35 10.59 9.63
CA ALA A 86 3.04 9.24 9.19
C ALA A 86 2.47 8.38 10.33
N LEU A 87 1.51 7.51 10.01
CA LEU A 87 0.97 6.51 10.94
C LEU A 87 0.92 5.13 10.29
N ALA A 88 1.16 4.08 11.08
CA ALA A 88 0.90 2.70 10.68
C ALA A 88 -0.46 2.23 11.21
N CYS A 89 -1.21 1.50 10.38
CA CYS A 89 -2.51 0.95 10.73
C CYS A 89 -2.85 -0.34 9.98
N ASP A 90 -3.92 -0.98 10.43
CA ASP A 90 -4.68 -1.95 9.65
C ASP A 90 -6.11 -1.42 9.50
N CYS A 91 -6.48 -1.00 8.29
CA CYS A 91 -7.80 -0.47 7.98
C CYS A 91 -8.91 -1.53 8.06
N ARG A 92 -8.58 -2.83 7.97
CA ARG A 92 -9.54 -3.93 8.08
C ARG A 92 -9.95 -4.16 9.53
N SER A 93 -8.99 -4.32 10.45
CA SER A 93 -9.29 -4.45 11.89
C SER A 93 -9.55 -3.11 12.59
N GLY A 94 -9.09 -2.00 12.01
CA GLY A 94 -9.11 -0.67 12.62
C GLY A 94 -7.95 -0.40 13.58
N LYS A 95 -7.02 -1.35 13.77
CA LYS A 95 -5.86 -1.16 14.66
C LYS A 95 -5.03 0.04 14.20
N GLY A 96 -4.72 0.93 15.13
CA GLY A 96 -3.93 2.14 14.88
C GLY A 96 -4.71 3.36 14.36
N LEU A 97 -5.95 3.19 13.88
CA LEU A 97 -6.77 4.29 13.35
C LEU A 97 -7.27 5.27 14.42
N ASN A 98 -7.30 4.86 15.69
CA ASN A 98 -7.64 5.75 16.80
C ASN A 98 -6.71 6.97 16.90
N ARG A 99 -5.48 6.87 16.38
CA ARG A 99 -4.49 7.96 16.33
C ARG A 99 -4.68 8.91 15.15
N PHE A 100 -5.49 8.54 14.15
CA PHE A 100 -5.67 9.32 12.93
C PHE A 100 -6.29 10.70 13.21
N LEU A 101 -7.45 10.75 13.87
CA LEU A 101 -8.15 12.01 14.15
C LEU A 101 -7.32 12.98 15.02
N PRO A 102 -6.67 12.53 16.12
CA PRO A 102 -5.74 13.37 16.85
C PRO A 102 -4.62 13.96 15.98
N ALA A 103 -3.95 13.12 15.17
CA ALA A 103 -2.86 13.57 14.31
C ALA A 103 -3.31 14.58 13.25
N VAL A 104 -4.51 14.41 12.67
CA VAL A 104 -5.10 15.38 11.73
C VAL A 104 -5.34 16.73 12.41
N LYS A 105 -5.87 16.73 13.64
CA LYS A 105 -6.15 17.97 14.39
C LYS A 105 -4.87 18.73 14.73
N GLU A 106 -3.81 18.01 15.09
CA GLU A 106 -2.49 18.58 15.35
C GLU A 106 -1.88 19.17 14.07
N LEU A 107 -1.84 18.39 12.99
CA LEU A 107 -1.28 18.82 11.69
C LEU A 107 -2.00 20.04 11.10
N LEU A 108 -3.31 20.16 11.33
CA LEU A 108 -4.12 21.28 10.84
C LEU A 108 -4.32 22.40 11.87
N ALA A 109 -3.69 22.34 13.05
CA ALA A 109 -3.94 23.30 14.13
C ALA A 109 -3.78 24.76 13.68
N ASP A 110 -2.70 25.06 12.94
CA ASP A 110 -2.43 26.40 12.42
C ASP A 110 -3.41 26.83 11.32
N VAL A 111 -3.79 25.89 10.44
CA VAL A 111 -4.79 26.14 9.38
C VAL A 111 -6.13 26.50 10.02
N MET A 112 -6.55 25.73 11.03
CA MET A 112 -7.79 25.95 11.75
C MET A 112 -7.76 27.24 12.57
N LYS A 113 -6.62 27.59 13.18
CA LYS A 113 -6.43 28.87 13.88
C LYS A 113 -6.58 30.06 12.93
N ARG A 114 -5.98 29.99 11.74
CA ARG A 114 -6.12 31.04 10.70
C ARG A 114 -7.57 31.18 10.21
N ARG A 115 -8.30 30.06 10.04
CA ARG A 115 -9.73 30.08 9.68
C ARG A 115 -10.58 30.79 10.73
N ARG A 116 -10.39 30.43 12.00
CA ARG A 116 -11.10 31.04 13.13
C ARG A 116 -10.86 32.56 13.19
N LYS A 117 -9.62 33.03 12.99
CA LYS A 117 -9.31 34.46 12.92
C LYS A 117 -10.03 35.20 11.80
N LYS A 118 -10.39 34.52 10.70
CA LYS A 118 -11.16 35.07 9.58
C LYS A 118 -12.69 34.94 9.74
N GLY A 119 -13.17 34.53 10.92
CA GLY A 119 -14.60 34.32 11.17
C GLY A 119 -15.18 33.04 10.53
N LEU A 120 -14.34 32.20 9.92
CA LEU A 120 -14.76 30.93 9.33
C LEU A 120 -14.75 29.84 10.42
N VAL A 121 -15.84 29.77 11.19
CA VAL A 121 -16.01 28.82 12.31
C VAL A 121 -17.04 27.74 11.91
N GLY A 122 -16.79 26.49 12.32
CA GLY A 122 -17.77 25.39 12.19
C GLY A 122 -17.71 24.56 10.91
N GLY A 123 -16.76 24.81 10.01
CA GLY A 123 -16.57 23.97 8.81
C GLY A 123 -15.92 22.62 9.14
N ALA A 124 -16.46 21.54 8.59
CA ALA A 124 -15.86 20.20 8.65
C ALA A 124 -14.48 20.20 7.99
N VAL A 125 -13.53 19.45 8.56
CA VAL A 125 -12.21 19.21 7.98
C VAL A 125 -12.37 18.34 6.75
N ARG A 126 -11.94 18.84 5.59
CA ARG A 126 -12.05 18.11 4.31
C ARG A 126 -10.74 17.42 3.98
N ILE A 127 -10.77 16.10 3.78
CA ILE A 127 -9.57 15.30 3.52
C ILE A 127 -9.72 14.57 2.19
N MET A 128 -8.78 14.75 1.27
CA MET A 128 -8.71 13.94 0.05
C MET A 128 -7.89 12.69 0.33
N ILE A 129 -8.42 11.52 -0.03
CA ILE A 129 -7.72 10.24 0.13
C ILE A 129 -7.09 9.87 -1.20
N VAL A 130 -5.79 9.63 -1.23
CA VAL A 130 -5.04 9.25 -2.43
C VAL A 130 -4.19 8.00 -2.16
N GLY A 131 -3.82 7.31 -3.22
CA GLY A 131 -2.99 6.11 -3.15
C GLY A 131 -3.28 5.16 -4.31
N ILE A 132 -2.37 4.22 -4.55
CA ILE A 132 -2.47 3.24 -5.63
C ILE A 132 -3.69 2.30 -5.47
N PRO A 133 -4.11 1.56 -6.50
CA PRO A 133 -5.11 0.51 -6.38
C PRO A 133 -4.76 -0.49 -5.27
N ASN A 134 -5.78 -1.10 -4.64
CA ASN A 134 -5.63 -2.16 -3.64
C ASN A 134 -4.82 -1.83 -2.36
N VAL A 135 -4.44 -0.56 -2.15
CA VAL A 135 -3.73 -0.11 -0.94
C VAL A 135 -4.64 -0.02 0.30
N GLY A 136 -5.96 -0.05 0.11
CA GLY A 136 -6.96 -0.05 1.19
C GLY A 136 -7.70 1.27 1.43
N LYS A 137 -7.81 2.15 0.41
CA LYS A 137 -8.58 3.40 0.49
C LYS A 137 -10.05 3.19 0.89
N SER A 138 -10.76 2.30 0.18
CA SER A 138 -12.17 2.02 0.49
C SER A 138 -12.33 1.35 1.87
N SER A 139 -11.38 0.49 2.28
CA SER A 139 -11.37 -0.08 3.63
C SER A 139 -11.21 1.00 4.70
N PHE A 140 -10.31 1.97 4.49
CA PHE A 140 -10.15 3.12 5.38
C PHE A 140 -11.45 3.94 5.48
N ILE A 141 -12.03 4.33 4.34
CA ILE A 141 -13.28 5.11 4.29
C ILE A 141 -14.40 4.38 5.03
N ASN A 142 -14.63 3.11 4.71
CA ASN A 142 -15.68 2.31 5.33
C ASN A 142 -15.45 2.17 6.85
N ARG A 143 -14.20 1.99 7.28
CA ARG A 143 -13.88 1.87 8.71
C ARG A 143 -14.13 3.17 9.46
N MET A 144 -13.73 4.31 8.87
CA MET A 144 -14.00 5.63 9.44
C MET A 144 -15.51 5.92 9.46
N ALA A 145 -16.23 5.59 8.39
CA ALA A 145 -17.66 5.80 8.22
C ALA A 145 -18.53 4.93 9.15
N GLY A 146 -18.13 3.68 9.38
CA GLY A 146 -18.82 2.75 10.28
C GLY A 146 -18.54 3.00 11.76
N SER A 147 -17.44 3.68 12.11
CA SER A 147 -17.14 4.05 13.51
C SER A 147 -18.06 5.15 14.05
N LYS A 148 -18.64 5.98 13.17
CA LYS A 148 -19.61 7.03 13.48
C LYS A 148 -20.55 7.16 12.28
N ARG A 149 -21.71 6.47 12.32
CA ARG A 149 -22.79 6.46 11.29
C ARG A 149 -22.59 7.52 10.19
N ALA A 150 -21.94 7.16 9.09
CA ALA A 150 -21.86 8.03 7.92
C ALA A 150 -23.23 8.14 7.25
N LYS A 151 -23.63 9.35 6.88
CA LYS A 151 -24.66 9.57 5.87
C LYS A 151 -23.94 9.68 4.53
N VAL A 152 -24.21 8.75 3.63
CA VAL A 152 -23.84 8.89 2.22
C VAL A 152 -24.81 9.90 1.63
N GLU A 153 -24.34 11.11 1.30
CA GLU A 153 -25.15 12.05 0.54
C GLU A 153 -25.10 11.66 -0.94
N ASP A 154 -26.04 10.82 -1.35
CA ASP A 154 -26.27 10.49 -2.75
C ASP A 154 -27.21 11.56 -3.35
N ARG A 155 -26.71 12.40 -4.26
CA ARG A 155 -27.56 13.32 -5.06
C ARG A 155 -27.81 12.66 -6.43
N PRO A 156 -29.02 12.11 -6.70
CA PRO A 156 -29.30 11.47 -7.97
C PRO A 156 -29.33 12.47 -9.12
N GLY A 157 -28.80 12.10 -10.29
CA GLY A 157 -29.02 12.81 -11.56
C GLY A 157 -27.85 13.64 -12.11
N VAL A 158 -26.67 13.64 -11.49
CA VAL A 158 -25.49 14.33 -12.00
C VAL A 158 -24.34 13.33 -12.13
N THR A 159 -23.73 13.27 -13.32
CA THR A 159 -22.52 12.52 -13.68
C THR A 159 -21.67 12.18 -12.45
N ARG A 160 -21.52 10.89 -12.09
CA ARG A 160 -20.83 10.37 -10.87
C ARG A 160 -19.77 11.36 -10.34
N GLY A 161 -20.20 12.25 -9.46
CA GLY A 161 -19.40 13.36 -8.99
C GLY A 161 -18.35 12.90 -7.97
N ARG A 162 -17.53 13.85 -7.51
CA ARG A 162 -16.64 13.68 -6.34
C ARG A 162 -17.44 13.09 -5.17
N GLN A 163 -17.11 11.87 -4.73
CA GLN A 163 -17.83 11.18 -3.66
C GLN A 163 -17.29 11.64 -2.29
N TRP A 164 -18.10 12.42 -1.57
CA TRP A 164 -17.81 12.82 -0.21
C TRP A 164 -18.48 11.88 0.79
N VAL A 165 -17.74 11.53 1.84
CA VAL A 165 -18.22 10.70 2.95
C VAL A 165 -18.04 11.47 4.25
N SER A 166 -19.14 11.86 4.87
CA SER A 166 -19.13 12.62 6.12
C SER A 166 -18.94 11.70 7.33
N ILE A 167 -17.99 12.06 8.20
CA ILE A 167 -17.61 11.32 9.40
C ILE A 167 -17.94 12.16 10.63
N GLY A 168 -19.14 11.95 11.19
CA GLY A 168 -19.70 12.86 12.19
C GLY A 168 -19.94 14.26 11.62
N THR A 169 -19.79 15.30 12.45
CA THR A 169 -19.99 16.71 12.06
C THR A 169 -18.71 17.42 11.64
N ASP A 170 -17.54 16.86 12.00
CA ASP A 170 -16.28 17.61 11.99
C ASP A 170 -15.35 17.22 10.83
N MET A 171 -15.72 16.24 10.00
CA MET A 171 -14.84 15.73 8.95
C MET A 171 -15.59 15.18 7.74
N GLU A 172 -15.07 15.44 6.54
CA GLU A 172 -15.54 14.90 5.26
C GLU A 172 -14.36 14.29 4.50
N LEU A 173 -14.54 13.08 3.98
CA LEU A 173 -13.55 12.35 3.20
C LEU A 173 -13.93 12.37 1.73
N LEU A 174 -13.05 12.85 0.87
CA LEU A 174 -13.19 12.77 -0.58
C LEU A 174 -12.46 11.52 -1.09
N ASP A 175 -13.23 10.56 -1.61
CA ASP A 175 -12.67 9.35 -2.22
C ASP A 175 -12.11 9.66 -3.61
N MET A 176 -10.89 9.19 -3.87
CA MET A 176 -10.24 9.32 -5.17
C MET A 176 -9.96 7.92 -5.75
N PRO A 177 -10.13 7.74 -7.06
CA PRO A 177 -9.77 6.48 -7.71
C PRO A 177 -8.29 6.15 -7.47
N GLY A 178 -7.99 4.85 -7.35
CA GLY A 178 -6.62 4.36 -7.22
C GLY A 178 -5.85 4.46 -8.52
N VAL A 179 -4.64 4.99 -8.47
CA VAL A 179 -3.91 5.46 -9.66
C VAL A 179 -2.44 5.03 -9.57
N LEU A 180 -2.02 4.17 -10.51
CA LEU A 180 -0.63 3.83 -10.77
C LEU A 180 -0.06 4.74 -11.86
N TRP A 181 1.22 5.08 -11.79
CA TRP A 181 1.90 5.88 -12.80
C TRP A 181 2.37 5.01 -13.97
N PRO A 182 2.57 5.58 -15.18
CA PRO A 182 2.54 4.81 -16.41
C PRO A 182 3.84 4.02 -16.68
N LYS A 183 4.97 4.48 -16.14
CA LYS A 183 6.26 3.82 -16.27
C LYS A 183 6.97 3.79 -14.92
N PHE A 184 7.40 2.61 -14.52
CA PHE A 184 8.31 2.44 -13.39
C PHE A 184 9.73 2.64 -13.91
N GLU A 185 10.47 3.59 -13.35
CA GLU A 185 11.89 3.82 -13.68
C GLU A 185 12.74 2.65 -13.18
N ASP A 186 12.41 2.14 -11.99
CA ASP A 186 13.03 0.98 -11.38
C ASP A 186 12.13 -0.27 -11.57
N PRO A 187 12.60 -1.30 -12.30
CA PRO A 187 11.85 -2.55 -12.46
C PRO A 187 11.52 -3.25 -11.12
N ALA A 188 12.35 -3.08 -10.08
CA ALA A 188 12.09 -3.65 -8.75
C ALA A 188 10.83 -3.07 -8.08
N VAL A 189 10.45 -1.83 -8.42
CA VAL A 189 9.19 -1.24 -7.95
C VAL A 189 7.99 -1.97 -8.55
N GLY A 190 8.04 -2.30 -9.85
CA GLY A 190 7.00 -3.05 -10.52
C GLY A 190 6.81 -4.44 -9.89
N GLU A 191 7.91 -5.13 -9.62
CA GLU A 191 7.90 -6.43 -8.95
C GLU A 191 7.28 -6.37 -7.55
N LYS A 192 7.67 -5.39 -6.72
CA LYS A 192 7.11 -5.17 -5.38
C LYS A 192 5.60 -4.87 -5.41
N LEU A 193 5.16 -4.09 -6.39
CA LEU A 193 3.73 -3.82 -6.63
C LEU A 193 2.98 -5.09 -7.05
N ALA A 194 3.61 -5.94 -7.86
CA ALA A 194 3.08 -7.25 -8.22
C ALA A 194 2.97 -8.19 -7.02
N PHE A 195 4.01 -8.29 -6.18
CA PHE A 195 3.96 -9.09 -4.94
C PHE A 195 2.75 -8.73 -4.08
N THR A 196 2.51 -7.43 -3.91
CA THR A 196 1.45 -6.91 -3.03
C THR A 196 0.04 -6.94 -3.63
N GLY A 197 -0.11 -7.29 -4.91
CA GLY A 197 -1.38 -7.33 -5.63
C GLY A 197 -1.89 -5.93 -6.04
N ALA A 198 -1.01 -4.93 -6.12
CA ALA A 198 -1.38 -3.62 -6.65
C ALA A 198 -1.54 -3.63 -8.18
N VAL A 199 -0.87 -4.57 -8.84
CA VAL A 199 -1.02 -4.90 -10.27
C VAL A 199 -1.82 -6.21 -10.36
N LYS A 200 -2.63 -6.36 -11.42
CA LYS A 200 -3.42 -7.57 -11.63
C LYS A 200 -2.52 -8.75 -12.00
N ASP A 201 -2.89 -9.95 -11.56
CA ASP A 201 -2.10 -11.16 -11.83
C ASP A 201 -2.17 -11.58 -13.30
N ASP A 202 -3.29 -11.35 -13.99
CA ASP A 202 -3.50 -11.73 -15.41
C ASP A 202 -2.51 -11.09 -16.40
N VAL A 203 -1.74 -10.09 -15.97
CA VAL A 203 -0.73 -9.41 -16.81
C VAL A 203 0.70 -9.80 -16.44
N ILE A 204 0.89 -10.80 -15.57
CA ILE A 204 2.19 -11.21 -15.03
C ILE A 204 2.29 -12.74 -15.06
N ASP A 205 3.47 -13.25 -15.41
CA ASP A 205 3.80 -14.66 -15.19
C ASP A 205 3.87 -14.94 -13.68
N ILE A 206 2.87 -15.70 -13.18
CA ILE A 206 2.72 -15.98 -11.75
C ILE A 206 3.83 -16.89 -11.23
N GLU A 207 4.35 -17.81 -12.06
CA GLU A 207 5.44 -18.69 -11.67
C GLU A 207 6.71 -17.89 -11.49
N LEU A 208 7.03 -17.02 -12.44
CA LEU A 208 8.16 -16.10 -12.33
C LEU A 208 8.05 -15.20 -11.10
N LEU A 209 6.86 -14.67 -10.83
CA LEU A 209 6.62 -13.83 -9.66
C LEU A 209 6.82 -14.62 -8.35
N ALA A 210 6.29 -15.84 -8.26
CA ALA A 210 6.46 -16.69 -7.09
C ALA A 210 7.92 -17.11 -6.87
N MET A 211 8.64 -17.45 -7.93
CA MET A 211 10.08 -17.75 -7.90
C MET A 211 10.88 -16.57 -7.33
N ARG A 212 10.62 -15.35 -7.83
CA ARG A 212 11.28 -14.12 -7.35
C ARG A 212 10.94 -13.81 -5.90
N LEU A 213 9.69 -14.00 -5.49
CA LEU A 213 9.26 -13.88 -4.10
C LEU A 213 10.01 -14.88 -3.21
N LEU A 214 10.05 -16.16 -3.59
CA LEU A 214 10.76 -17.20 -2.84
C LEU A 214 12.27 -16.90 -2.74
N GLY A 215 12.89 -16.45 -3.83
CA GLY A 215 14.29 -16.02 -3.82
C GLY A 215 14.56 -14.86 -2.86
N TYR A 216 13.66 -13.87 -2.82
CA TYR A 216 13.72 -12.78 -1.83
C TYR A 216 13.56 -13.30 -0.40
N LEU A 217 12.54 -14.12 -0.14
CA LEU A 217 12.28 -14.65 1.20
C LEU A 217 13.39 -15.56 1.70
N ARG A 218 14.00 -16.38 0.84
CA ARG A 218 15.16 -17.20 1.19
C ARG A 218 16.31 -16.36 1.70
N ARG A 219 16.57 -15.21 1.07
CA ARG A 219 17.69 -14.32 1.44
C ARG A 219 17.39 -13.47 2.67
N GLU A 220 16.21 -12.85 2.71
CA GLU A 220 15.89 -11.80 3.68
C GLU A 220 15.05 -12.29 4.88
N TYR A 221 14.28 -13.36 4.69
CA TYR A 221 13.38 -13.93 5.70
C TYR A 221 13.45 -15.49 5.71
N PRO A 222 14.66 -16.10 5.80
CA PRO A 222 14.83 -17.55 5.63
C PRO A 222 13.99 -18.38 6.59
N HIS A 223 13.91 -17.96 7.86
CA HIS A 223 13.14 -18.66 8.90
C HIS A 223 11.66 -18.78 8.56
N THR A 224 11.09 -17.75 7.92
CA THR A 224 9.67 -17.71 7.56
C THR A 224 9.29 -18.82 6.60
N ILE A 225 10.07 -19.01 5.53
CA ILE A 225 9.77 -20.04 4.52
C ILE A 225 10.18 -21.43 5.02
N GLU A 226 11.24 -21.52 5.82
CA GLU A 226 11.67 -22.77 6.45
C GLU A 226 10.57 -23.34 7.35
N GLU A 227 10.01 -22.52 8.24
CA GLU A 227 8.93 -22.91 9.14
C GLU A 227 7.65 -23.22 8.35
N ARG A 228 7.22 -22.34 7.44
CA ARG A 228 5.96 -22.49 6.71
C ARG A 228 5.92 -23.78 5.89
N TYR A 229 7.01 -24.07 5.18
CA TYR A 229 7.08 -25.17 4.22
C TYR A 229 7.87 -26.38 4.73
N LYS A 230 8.33 -26.35 5.99
CA LYS A 230 9.10 -27.43 6.62
C LYS A 230 10.35 -27.80 5.80
N LEU A 231 11.17 -26.79 5.52
CA LEU A 231 12.37 -26.91 4.67
C LEU A 231 13.67 -27.22 5.45
N ALA A 232 13.60 -27.32 6.77
CA ALA A 232 14.76 -27.68 7.58
C ALA A 232 15.37 -29.01 7.11
N GLY A 233 16.68 -29.02 6.86
CA GLY A 233 17.43 -30.20 6.43
C GLY A 233 17.23 -30.61 4.95
N THR A 234 16.50 -29.83 4.14
CA THR A 234 16.28 -30.18 2.72
C THR A 234 17.30 -29.59 1.75
N GLY A 235 18.30 -28.84 2.24
CA GLY A 235 19.25 -28.13 1.39
C GLY A 235 18.63 -26.97 0.58
N TYR A 236 17.47 -26.44 0.98
CA TYR A 236 16.73 -25.44 0.20
C TYR A 236 17.50 -24.13 -0.08
N GLN A 237 18.54 -23.86 0.70
CA GLN A 237 19.42 -22.70 0.53
C GLN A 237 20.28 -22.79 -0.73
N GLU A 238 20.56 -24.00 -1.20
CA GLU A 238 21.43 -24.26 -2.37
C GLU A 238 20.66 -24.41 -3.68
N LEU A 239 19.33 -24.53 -3.61
CA LEU A 239 18.47 -24.62 -4.80
C LEU A 239 18.44 -23.29 -5.55
N ASP A 240 18.16 -23.31 -6.85
CA ASP A 240 17.74 -22.10 -7.56
C ASP A 240 16.26 -21.77 -7.24
N GLU A 241 15.77 -20.65 -7.76
CA GLU A 241 14.40 -20.20 -7.47
C GLU A 241 13.33 -21.18 -7.99
N PHE A 242 13.60 -21.85 -9.12
CA PHE A 242 12.70 -22.85 -9.69
C PHE A 242 12.67 -24.13 -8.84
N GLY A 243 13.83 -24.67 -8.47
CA GLY A 243 13.93 -25.83 -7.58
C GLY A 243 13.33 -25.57 -6.21
N LEU A 244 13.43 -24.34 -5.69
CA LEU A 244 12.74 -23.94 -4.47
C LEU A 244 11.21 -23.95 -4.62
N LEU A 245 10.69 -23.46 -5.76
CA LEU A 245 9.26 -23.53 -6.06
C LEU A 245 8.77 -24.98 -6.18
N GLU A 246 9.53 -25.85 -6.87
CA GLU A 246 9.23 -27.28 -6.96
C GLU A 246 9.21 -27.96 -5.58
N LEU A 247 10.21 -27.66 -4.75
CA LEU A 247 10.29 -28.20 -3.39
C LEU A 247 9.07 -27.78 -2.54
N VAL A 248 8.66 -26.51 -2.63
CA VAL A 248 7.44 -26.02 -1.98
C VAL A 248 6.21 -26.77 -2.50
N GLY A 249 6.08 -26.95 -3.80
CA GLY A 249 4.99 -27.72 -4.42
C GLY A 249 4.94 -29.18 -3.94
N ARG A 250 6.09 -29.86 -3.86
CA ARG A 250 6.19 -31.22 -3.29
C ARG A 250 5.76 -31.27 -1.83
N LYS A 251 6.25 -30.34 -1.00
CA LYS A 251 5.89 -30.24 0.43
C LYS A 251 4.41 -29.96 0.64
N ARG A 252 3.76 -29.31 -0.32
CA ARG A 252 2.31 -29.05 -0.34
C ARG A 252 1.49 -30.16 -0.98
N GLY A 253 2.11 -31.23 -1.48
CA GLY A 253 1.41 -32.34 -2.15
C GLY A 253 0.78 -31.94 -3.49
N MET A 254 1.31 -30.90 -4.15
CA MET A 254 0.80 -30.40 -5.43
C MET A 254 1.41 -31.22 -6.57
N LEU A 255 1.08 -32.50 -6.63
CA LEU A 255 1.58 -33.42 -7.64
C LEU A 255 0.54 -33.65 -8.72
N VAL A 256 1.00 -33.82 -9.97
CA VAL A 256 0.19 -34.30 -11.09
C VAL A 256 0.51 -35.77 -11.39
N SER A 257 -0.20 -36.36 -12.36
CA SER A 257 0.08 -37.72 -12.82
C SER A 257 1.55 -37.85 -13.23
N GLY A 258 2.20 -38.96 -12.84
CA GLY A 258 3.63 -39.16 -13.05
C GLY A 258 4.53 -38.64 -11.92
N GLY A 259 3.98 -37.98 -10.90
CA GLY A 259 4.75 -37.52 -9.73
C GLY A 259 5.50 -36.20 -9.94
N GLU A 260 5.22 -35.51 -11.05
CA GLU A 260 5.68 -34.16 -11.34
C GLU A 260 4.93 -33.12 -10.48
N VAL A 261 5.54 -31.98 -10.25
CA VAL A 261 4.97 -30.90 -9.44
C VAL A 261 4.11 -29.99 -10.32
N ASN A 262 2.91 -29.66 -9.86
CA ASN A 262 2.13 -28.58 -10.43
C ASN A 262 2.71 -27.23 -9.96
N THR A 263 3.65 -26.68 -10.72
CA THR A 263 4.36 -25.44 -10.39
C THR A 263 3.44 -24.22 -10.44
N GLU A 264 2.46 -24.18 -11.35
CA GLU A 264 1.49 -23.09 -11.45
C GLU A 264 0.64 -23.00 -10.17
N ARG A 265 0.11 -24.13 -9.70
CA ARG A 265 -0.65 -24.20 -8.44
C ARG A 265 0.22 -23.88 -7.24
N ALA A 266 1.49 -24.28 -7.25
CA ALA A 266 2.45 -23.93 -6.21
C ALA A 266 2.70 -22.42 -6.19
N ALA A 267 2.88 -21.80 -7.35
CA ALA A 267 3.10 -20.37 -7.50
C ALA A 267 1.90 -19.55 -6.99
N ILE A 268 0.68 -19.89 -7.43
CA ILE A 268 -0.55 -19.26 -6.93
C ILE A 268 -0.63 -19.39 -5.41
N THR A 269 -0.35 -20.58 -4.86
CA THR A 269 -0.43 -20.81 -3.42
C THR A 269 0.60 -19.98 -2.65
N VAL A 270 1.85 -19.90 -3.14
CA VAL A 270 2.90 -19.07 -2.53
C VAL A 270 2.46 -17.61 -2.48
N MET A 271 1.93 -17.09 -3.59
CA MET A 271 1.46 -15.71 -3.69
C MET A 271 0.28 -15.43 -2.77
N ASP A 272 -0.70 -16.33 -2.70
CA ASP A 272 -1.85 -16.21 -1.80
C ASP A 272 -1.45 -16.30 -0.32
N GLU A 273 -0.54 -17.21 0.03
CA GLU A 273 -0.02 -17.33 1.39
C GLU A 273 0.75 -16.09 1.82
N TYR A 274 1.53 -15.49 0.92
CA TYR A 274 2.17 -14.20 1.16
C TYR A 274 1.13 -13.08 1.36
N ARG A 275 0.21 -12.91 0.41
CA ARG A 275 -0.75 -11.80 0.41
C ARG A 275 -1.74 -11.88 1.57
N SER A 276 -2.05 -13.08 2.05
CA SER A 276 -2.88 -13.31 3.24
C SER A 276 -2.12 -13.23 4.57
N GLY A 277 -0.79 -13.01 4.55
CA GLY A 277 0.06 -12.91 5.74
C GLY A 277 0.40 -14.25 6.40
N LYS A 278 0.13 -15.39 5.73
CA LYS A 278 0.48 -16.73 6.21
C LYS A 278 1.98 -17.02 6.13
N LEU A 279 2.70 -16.33 5.25
CA LEU A 279 4.18 -16.27 5.25
C LEU A 279 4.70 -15.23 6.26
N GLY A 280 3.97 -14.96 7.34
CA GLY A 280 4.40 -13.99 8.34
C GLY A 280 4.41 -12.56 7.81
N LYS A 281 5.22 -11.73 8.49
CA LYS A 281 5.23 -10.27 8.36
C LYS A 281 6.46 -9.84 7.59
N ILE A 282 6.26 -9.33 6.38
CA ILE A 282 7.33 -9.08 5.43
C ILE A 282 7.21 -7.65 4.90
N THR A 283 8.33 -6.93 4.88
CA THR A 283 8.45 -5.63 4.22
C THR A 283 9.62 -5.67 3.24
N PHE A 284 9.37 -5.33 1.97
CA PHE A 284 10.35 -5.35 0.88
C PHE A 284 11.16 -4.06 0.75
N ASP A 285 10.57 -2.95 1.18
CA ASP A 285 11.21 -1.64 1.13
C ASP A 285 11.93 -1.36 2.44
N ARG A 286 13.19 -0.96 2.37
CA ARG A 286 13.96 -0.44 3.50
C ARG A 286 14.11 1.07 3.34
N PRO A 287 14.00 1.86 4.43
CA PRO A 287 14.27 3.29 4.32
C PRO A 287 15.72 3.50 3.86
N PRO A 288 15.98 4.52 3.04
CA PRO A 288 17.34 4.94 2.72
C PRO A 288 18.14 5.10 4.02
N LYS A 289 19.38 4.59 4.03
CA LYS A 289 20.30 4.90 5.13
C LYS A 289 20.44 6.41 5.15
N SER A 290 20.29 7.04 6.33
CA SER A 290 20.69 8.43 6.49
C SER A 290 22.15 8.51 6.08
N GLU A 291 22.46 9.34 5.09
CA GLU A 291 23.84 9.78 4.92
C GLU A 291 24.21 10.45 6.24
N VAL A 292 25.06 9.79 7.03
CA VAL A 292 25.72 10.44 8.13
C VAL A 292 26.54 11.53 7.46
N SER A 293 26.09 12.77 7.59
CA SER A 293 26.93 13.92 7.27
C SER A 293 28.13 13.85 8.21
N GLU A 294 29.25 13.34 7.70
CA GLU A 294 30.57 13.53 8.31
C GLU A 294 30.94 15.02 8.36
#